data_AF-A0A948VSY5-F1
#
_entry.id   AF-A0A948VSY5-F1
#
_cell.length_a   1.000
_cell.length_b   1.000
_cell.length_c   1.000
_cell.angle_alpha   90.00
_cell.angle_beta   90.00
_cell.angle_gamma   90.00
#
_symmetry.space_group_name_H-M   'P 1'
#
loop_
_entity.id
_entity.type
_entity.pdbx_description
1 polymer ?
#
loop_
_entity_poly.entity_id
_entity_poly.type
_entity_poly.pdbx_seq_one_letter_code
_entity_poly.pdbx_strand_id
1 'polypeptide(L)'
;MPKTELTIPPCVYHVADNLDAALAAGEDLIAASENWATGDPSDPGVAGAQRWALSRYRTHELNLVARIVQAREHVAVLGRTAQRFRPLAQLFCAATADLAGAFGELNQQVDTDFETGGAVSAYLRTRGLIDPEAATVSEAEAPDIDDGFLVAAKVPLGICLDLISEFLDALDVAFDLYPEHESSPAPHVRADTAEVPEEANDAA
;
A
#
# COMPACT_ATOMS: atom_id res chain seq x y z
N MET A 1 -24.90 -21.67 23.61
CA MET A 1 -23.83 -22.36 22.86
C MET A 1 -22.53 -21.66 23.19
N PRO A 2 -21.49 -22.37 23.67
CA PRO A 2 -20.22 -21.72 23.97
C PRO A 2 -19.61 -21.21 22.65
N LYS A 3 -19.30 -19.90 22.58
CA LYS A 3 -18.48 -19.33 21.50
C LYS A 3 -17.16 -20.10 21.53
N THR A 4 -16.92 -20.95 20.54
CA THR A 4 -15.63 -21.60 20.37
C THR A 4 -14.64 -20.46 20.15
N GLU A 5 -13.72 -20.25 21.10
CA GLU A 5 -12.65 -19.27 20.94
C GLU A 5 -11.90 -19.62 19.65
N LEU A 6 -12.16 -18.85 18.60
CA LEU A 6 -11.53 -19.04 17.30
C LEU A 6 -10.10 -18.55 17.48
N THR A 7 -9.19 -19.47 17.79
CA THR A 7 -7.77 -19.13 17.87
C THR A 7 -7.30 -18.78 16.46
N ILE A 8 -7.12 -17.48 16.20
CA ILE A 8 -6.68 -16.96 14.91
C ILE A 8 -5.22 -17.41 14.68
N PRO A 9 -4.91 -18.09 13.56
CA PRO A 9 -3.54 -18.47 13.26
C PRO A 9 -2.64 -17.24 13.14
N PRO A 10 -1.42 -17.23 13.74
CA PRO A 10 -0.53 -16.07 13.67
C PRO A 10 -0.18 -15.60 12.25
N CYS A 11 -0.19 -16.53 11.28
CA CYS A 11 0.05 -16.18 9.88
C CYS A 11 -1.01 -15.25 9.30
N VAL A 12 -2.23 -15.20 9.85
CA VAL A 12 -3.28 -14.28 9.41
C VAL A 12 -2.89 -12.83 9.67
N TYR A 13 -2.39 -12.51 10.87
CA TYR A 13 -1.90 -11.16 11.19
C TYR A 13 -0.73 -10.75 10.29
N HIS A 14 0.21 -11.65 10.03
CA HIS A 14 1.31 -11.36 9.10
C HIS A 14 0.84 -11.11 7.66
N VAL A 15 -0.24 -11.75 7.21
CA VAL A 15 -0.83 -11.42 5.92
C VAL A 15 -1.41 -10.01 5.98
N ALA A 16 -2.29 -9.74 6.96
CA ALA A 16 -2.94 -8.44 7.11
C ALA A 16 -1.91 -7.29 7.18
N ASP A 17 -0.92 -7.38 8.08
CA ASP A 17 0.12 -6.36 8.25
C ASP A 17 0.88 -6.06 6.95
N ASN A 18 1.21 -7.11 6.17
CA ASN A 18 1.91 -6.90 4.90
C ASN A 18 0.99 -6.33 3.83
N LEU A 19 -0.28 -6.70 3.80
CA LEU A 19 -1.25 -6.18 2.85
C LEU A 19 -1.63 -4.73 3.14
N ASP A 20 -1.79 -4.34 4.41
CA ASP A 20 -1.96 -2.95 4.82
C ASP A 20 -0.73 -2.10 4.42
N ALA A 21 0.48 -2.63 4.69
CA ALA A 21 1.71 -1.96 4.27
C ALA A 21 1.85 -1.88 2.73
N ALA A 22 1.28 -2.83 1.98
CA ALA A 22 1.23 -2.80 0.53
C ALA A 22 0.28 -1.69 0.04
N LEU A 23 -0.91 -1.56 0.63
CA LEU A 23 -1.83 -0.46 0.32
C LEU A 23 -1.18 0.90 0.57
N ALA A 24 -0.58 1.09 1.75
CA ALA A 24 0.14 2.32 2.07
C ALA A 24 1.28 2.62 1.07
N ALA A 25 2.01 1.60 0.62
CA ALA A 25 3.05 1.78 -0.40
C ALA A 25 2.47 2.16 -1.78
N GLY A 26 1.27 1.69 -2.12
CA GLY A 26 0.55 2.10 -3.32
C GLY A 26 0.08 3.55 -3.25
N GLU A 27 -0.46 3.97 -2.11
CA GLU A 27 -0.84 5.37 -1.85
C GLU A 27 0.38 6.30 -1.91
N ASP A 28 1.48 5.92 -1.26
CA ASP A 28 2.74 6.66 -1.33
C ASP A 28 3.26 6.78 -2.77
N LEU A 29 3.08 5.73 -3.59
CA LEU A 29 3.47 5.73 -4.99
C LEU A 29 2.65 6.75 -5.80
N ILE A 30 1.33 6.79 -5.61
CA ILE A 30 0.44 7.77 -6.23
C ILE A 30 0.82 9.18 -5.79
N ALA A 31 0.96 9.41 -4.48
CA ALA A 31 1.37 10.70 -3.92
C ALA A 31 2.76 11.14 -4.40
N ALA A 32 3.65 10.19 -4.70
CA ALA A 32 4.98 10.52 -5.18
C ALA A 32 4.95 11.28 -6.51
N SER A 33 3.92 11.11 -7.35
CA SER A 33 3.78 11.77 -8.67
C SER A 33 3.94 13.30 -8.61
N GLU A 34 3.52 13.92 -7.50
CA GLU A 34 3.62 15.36 -7.24
C GLU A 34 5.07 15.87 -7.17
N ASN A 35 6.03 14.97 -6.96
CA ASN A 35 7.45 15.30 -6.88
C ASN A 35 8.11 15.53 -8.25
N TRP A 36 7.39 15.32 -9.35
CA TRP A 36 7.95 15.47 -10.68
C TRP A 36 8.32 16.91 -11.01
N ALA A 37 9.51 17.10 -11.57
CA ALA A 37 9.95 18.40 -12.09
C ALA A 37 9.67 18.52 -13.59
N THR A 38 8.86 19.50 -13.97
CA THR A 38 8.62 19.89 -15.38
C THR A 38 9.72 20.82 -15.89
N GLY A 39 10.01 20.77 -17.19
CA GLY A 39 11.05 21.60 -17.84
C GLY A 39 11.95 20.79 -18.77
N ASP A 40 12.95 21.46 -19.36
CA ASP A 40 13.92 20.88 -20.28
C ASP A 40 14.79 19.82 -19.55
N PRO A 41 14.75 18.53 -19.92
CA PRO A 41 15.59 17.48 -19.35
C PRO A 41 17.09 17.67 -19.61
N SER A 42 17.47 18.59 -20.50
CA SER A 42 18.86 19.00 -20.72
C SER A 42 19.38 19.93 -19.62
N ASP A 43 18.48 20.57 -18.85
CA ASP A 43 18.85 21.33 -17.66
C ASP A 43 19.27 20.36 -16.55
N PRO A 44 20.52 20.45 -16.04
CA PRO A 44 21.01 19.58 -14.98
C PRO A 44 20.16 19.61 -13.70
N GLY A 45 19.52 20.74 -13.38
CA GLY A 45 18.66 20.88 -12.22
C GLY A 45 17.36 20.09 -12.37
N VAL A 46 16.71 20.22 -13.54
CA VAL A 46 15.49 19.46 -13.87
C VAL A 46 15.82 17.96 -13.96
N ALA A 47 16.89 17.60 -14.65
CA ALA A 47 17.32 16.20 -14.78
C ALA A 47 17.65 15.57 -13.42
N GLY A 48 18.27 16.33 -12.50
CA GLY A 48 18.54 15.88 -11.14
C GLY A 48 17.25 15.63 -10.34
N ALA A 49 16.31 16.56 -10.40
CA ALA A 49 15.02 16.45 -9.73
C ALA A 49 14.16 15.30 -10.27
N GLN A 50 14.12 15.11 -11.60
CA GLN A 50 13.41 13.99 -12.22
C GLN A 50 14.00 12.63 -11.83
N ARG A 51 15.34 12.50 -11.78
CA ARG A 51 15.99 11.28 -11.28
C ARG A 51 15.63 11.01 -9.82
N TRP A 52 15.63 12.04 -8.99
CA TRP A 52 15.24 11.91 -7.59
C TRP A 52 13.79 11.44 -7.43
N ALA A 53 12.86 12.03 -8.20
CA ALA A 53 11.46 11.61 -8.21
C ALA A 53 11.31 10.14 -8.62
N LEU A 54 12.01 9.71 -9.68
CA LEU A 54 11.99 8.31 -10.12
C LEU A 54 12.57 7.34 -9.10
N SER A 55 13.64 7.73 -8.40
CA SER A 55 14.16 6.92 -7.30
C SER A 55 13.09 6.72 -6.22
N ARG A 56 12.21 7.70 -5.98
CA ARG A 56 11.06 7.51 -5.09
C ARG A 56 10.02 6.56 -5.67
N TYR A 57 9.63 6.73 -6.94
CA TYR A 57 8.62 5.87 -7.58
C TYR A 57 9.05 4.42 -7.49
N ARG A 58 10.31 4.16 -7.85
CA ARG A 58 10.91 2.84 -7.76
C ARG A 58 10.95 2.29 -6.33
N THR A 59 11.27 3.14 -5.35
CA THR A 59 11.32 2.71 -3.94
C THR A 59 9.94 2.29 -3.45
N HIS A 60 8.89 3.07 -3.76
CA HIS A 60 7.53 2.75 -3.39
C HIS A 60 6.99 1.53 -4.16
N GLU A 61 7.28 1.42 -5.46
CA GLU A 61 6.98 0.23 -6.29
C GLU A 61 7.64 -1.04 -5.73
N LEU A 62 8.93 -0.98 -5.37
CA LEU A 62 9.63 -2.11 -4.77
C LEU A 62 9.02 -2.50 -3.43
N ASN A 63 8.71 -1.52 -2.57
CA ASN A 63 8.10 -1.77 -1.27
C ASN A 63 6.73 -2.46 -1.44
N LEU A 64 5.87 -1.95 -2.33
CA LEU A 64 4.59 -2.56 -2.68
C LEU A 64 4.77 -4.03 -3.08
N VAL A 65 5.66 -4.31 -4.03
CA VAL A 65 5.88 -5.70 -4.51
C VAL A 65 6.49 -6.58 -3.43
N ALA A 66 7.45 -6.07 -2.64
CA ALA A 66 8.07 -6.81 -1.55
C ALA A 66 7.03 -7.26 -0.52
N ARG A 67 6.11 -6.36 -0.15
CA ARG A 67 5.03 -6.64 0.79
C ARG A 67 4.04 -7.67 0.26
N ILE A 68 3.66 -7.58 -1.01
CA ILE A 68 2.84 -8.61 -1.68
C ILE A 68 3.55 -9.97 -1.64
N VAL A 69 4.85 -10.02 -1.97
CA VAL A 69 5.63 -11.27 -1.95
C VAL A 69 5.73 -11.87 -0.55
N GLN A 70 5.97 -11.05 0.47
CA GLN A 70 5.98 -11.51 1.86
C GLN A 70 4.60 -12.02 2.29
N ALA A 71 3.52 -11.31 1.95
CA ALA A 71 2.16 -11.75 2.23
C ALA A 71 1.86 -13.12 1.57
N ARG A 72 2.30 -13.33 0.32
CA ARG A 72 2.11 -14.62 -0.39
C ARG A 72 2.67 -15.82 0.37
N GLU A 73 3.82 -15.68 1.02
CA GLU A 73 4.41 -16.76 1.83
C GLU A 73 3.47 -17.18 2.97
N HIS A 74 2.91 -16.19 3.68
CA HIS A 74 1.97 -16.41 4.78
C HIS A 74 0.59 -16.87 4.28
N VAL A 75 0.11 -16.38 3.14
CA VAL A 75 -1.13 -16.84 2.49
C VAL A 75 -1.02 -18.32 2.09
N ALA A 76 0.13 -18.75 1.57
CA ALA A 76 0.36 -20.15 1.23
C ALA A 76 0.31 -21.05 2.48
N VAL A 77 0.82 -20.57 3.62
CA VAL A 77 0.70 -21.26 4.92
C VAL A 77 -0.77 -21.31 5.34
N LEU A 78 -1.49 -20.18 5.27
CA LEU A 78 -2.90 -20.07 5.63
C LEU A 78 -3.78 -21.06 4.85
N GLY A 79 -3.57 -21.20 3.55
CA GLY A 79 -4.30 -22.16 2.72
C GLY A 79 -4.06 -23.62 3.09
N ARG A 80 -2.97 -23.94 3.81
CA ARG A 80 -2.70 -25.29 4.34
C ARG A 80 -3.29 -25.50 5.73
N THR A 81 -3.34 -24.45 6.56
CA THR A 81 -3.81 -24.53 7.96
C THR A 81 -5.32 -24.35 8.08
N ALA A 82 -5.94 -23.53 7.22
CA ALA A 82 -7.38 -23.27 7.20
C ALA A 82 -8.01 -23.76 5.88
N GLN A 83 -8.49 -25.02 5.86
CA GLN A 83 -9.04 -25.63 4.64
C GLN A 83 -10.15 -24.81 3.97
N ARG A 84 -11.01 -24.15 4.76
CA ARG A 84 -12.08 -23.28 4.23
C ARG A 84 -11.56 -22.09 3.42
N PHE A 85 -10.37 -21.60 3.74
CA PHE A 85 -9.76 -20.42 3.12
C PHE A 85 -8.82 -20.79 1.95
N ARG A 86 -8.60 -22.10 1.73
CA ARG A 86 -7.69 -22.61 0.71
C ARG A 86 -7.98 -22.10 -0.71
N PRO A 87 -9.23 -22.05 -1.20
CA PRO A 87 -9.50 -21.55 -2.55
C PRO A 87 -9.07 -20.08 -2.73
N LEU A 88 -9.39 -19.23 -1.75
CA LEU A 88 -8.97 -17.82 -1.77
C LEU A 88 -7.46 -17.67 -1.70
N ALA A 89 -6.79 -18.42 -0.83
CA ALA A 89 -5.34 -18.43 -0.75
C ALA A 89 -4.68 -18.84 -2.09
N GLN A 90 -5.25 -19.84 -2.78
CA GLN A 90 -4.76 -20.25 -4.10
C GLN A 90 -5.00 -19.18 -5.17
N LEU A 91 -6.17 -18.53 -5.16
CA LEU A 91 -6.48 -17.44 -6.07
C LEU A 91 -5.51 -16.27 -5.89
N PHE A 92 -5.27 -15.82 -4.66
CA PHE A 92 -4.32 -14.74 -4.37
C PHE A 92 -2.91 -15.10 -4.84
N CYS A 93 -2.44 -16.32 -4.53
CA CYS A 93 -1.14 -16.80 -4.99
C CYS A 93 -1.06 -16.98 -6.51
N ALA A 94 -2.16 -17.23 -7.21
CA ALA A 94 -2.16 -17.26 -8.67
C ALA A 94 -2.15 -15.83 -9.25
N ALA A 95 -3.01 -14.94 -8.74
CA ALA A 95 -3.16 -13.58 -9.22
C ALA A 95 -1.89 -12.73 -9.06
N THR A 96 -1.10 -12.95 -8.00
CA THR A 96 0.13 -12.19 -7.77
C THR A 96 1.40 -12.93 -8.23
N ALA A 97 1.27 -13.99 -9.05
CA ALA A 97 2.39 -14.83 -9.46
C ALA A 97 3.41 -14.08 -10.33
N ASP A 98 2.94 -13.23 -11.25
CA ASP A 98 3.81 -12.43 -12.11
C ASP A 98 4.62 -11.40 -11.31
N LEU A 99 4.02 -10.81 -10.28
CA LEU A 99 4.72 -9.90 -9.37
C LEU A 99 5.82 -10.62 -8.58
N ALA A 100 5.55 -11.83 -8.10
CA ALA A 100 6.56 -12.65 -7.44
C ALA A 100 7.71 -13.05 -8.37
N GLY A 101 7.41 -13.33 -9.64
CA GLY A 101 8.43 -13.58 -10.66
C GLY A 101 9.27 -12.34 -10.97
N ALA A 102 8.65 -11.17 -11.01
CA ALA A 102 9.32 -9.90 -11.32
C ALA A 102 10.13 -9.31 -10.13
N PHE A 103 9.84 -9.73 -8.90
CA PHE A 103 10.49 -9.17 -7.70
C PHE A 103 12.02 -9.28 -7.73
N GLY A 104 12.55 -10.41 -8.20
CA GLY A 104 14.00 -10.59 -8.31
C GLY A 104 14.67 -9.60 -9.27
N GLU A 105 13.99 -9.27 -10.38
CA GLU A 105 14.46 -8.28 -11.35
C GLU A 105 14.36 -6.86 -10.77
N LEU A 106 13.24 -6.52 -10.16
CA LEU A 106 13.05 -5.22 -9.49
C LEU A 106 14.11 -4.97 -8.42
N ASN A 107 14.38 -5.96 -7.58
CA ASN A 107 15.35 -5.84 -6.49
C ASN A 107 16.79 -5.64 -7.00
N GLN A 108 17.18 -6.31 -8.09
CA GLN A 108 18.49 -6.10 -8.73
C GLN A 108 18.59 -4.73 -9.40
N GLN A 109 17.49 -4.29 -9.99
CA GLN A 109 17.45 -3.02 -10.68
C GLN A 109 17.68 -1.86 -9.69
N VAL A 110 17.22 -1.95 -8.43
CA VAL A 110 17.39 -0.90 -7.40
C VAL A 110 18.84 -0.44 -7.23
N ASP A 111 19.81 -1.35 -7.37
CA ASP A 111 21.24 -1.04 -7.29
C ASP A 111 21.78 -0.29 -8.54
N THR A 112 20.97 -0.21 -9.61
CA THR A 112 21.30 0.47 -10.87
C THR A 112 20.66 1.85 -10.91
N ASP A 113 21.49 2.89 -10.77
CA ASP A 113 21.06 4.29 -10.78
C ASP A 113 20.59 4.78 -12.17
N PHE A 114 19.73 5.81 -12.17
CA PHE A 114 19.25 6.52 -13.37
C PHE A 114 20.30 7.47 -13.98
N GLU A 115 21.57 7.05 -14.01
CA GLU A 115 22.70 7.88 -14.45
C GLU A 115 22.58 8.31 -15.93
N THR A 116 21.96 7.45 -16.76
CA THR A 116 21.75 7.72 -18.19
C THR A 116 20.32 8.17 -18.48
N GLY A 117 20.15 9.20 -19.33
CA GLY A 117 18.82 9.72 -19.68
C GLY A 117 17.89 8.69 -20.36
N GLY A 118 18.45 7.64 -20.96
CA GLY A 118 17.69 6.52 -21.52
C GLY A 118 17.00 5.65 -20.45
N ALA A 119 17.60 5.52 -19.27
CA ALA A 119 17.05 4.71 -18.17
C ALA A 119 15.74 5.31 -17.61
N VAL A 120 15.67 6.64 -17.54
CA VAL A 120 14.47 7.39 -17.11
C VAL A 120 13.29 7.10 -18.04
N SER A 121 13.48 7.33 -19.34
CA SER A 121 12.40 7.14 -20.33
C SER A 121 12.02 5.67 -20.45
N ALA A 122 12.97 4.74 -20.34
CA ALA A 122 12.69 3.31 -20.32
C ALA A 122 11.80 2.90 -19.12
N TYR A 123 12.11 3.40 -17.92
CA TYR A 123 11.29 3.13 -16.74
C TYR A 123 9.86 3.64 -16.93
N LEU A 124 9.70 4.92 -17.26
CA LEU A 124 8.38 5.54 -17.44
C LEU A 124 7.54 4.82 -18.49
N ARG A 125 8.15 4.49 -19.64
CA ARG A 125 7.49 3.78 -20.73
C ARG A 125 7.01 2.40 -20.32
N THR A 126 7.87 1.61 -19.66
CA THR A 126 7.51 0.26 -19.22
C THR A 126 6.43 0.26 -18.13
N ARG A 127 6.22 1.39 -17.45
CA ARG A 127 5.19 1.58 -16.41
C ARG A 127 3.90 2.19 -16.95
N GLY A 128 3.83 2.46 -18.26
CA GLY A 128 2.67 3.07 -18.89
C GLY A 128 2.52 4.57 -18.65
N LEU A 129 3.56 5.23 -18.13
CA LEU A 129 3.53 6.65 -17.76
C LEU A 129 3.79 7.59 -18.93
N ILE A 130 4.33 7.07 -20.04
CA ILE A 130 4.49 7.79 -21.31
C ILE A 130 4.15 6.85 -22.46
N ASP A 131 3.87 7.43 -23.63
CA ASP A 131 3.59 6.68 -24.86
C ASP A 131 4.71 5.66 -25.18
N PRO A 132 4.38 4.43 -25.62
CA PRO A 132 5.35 3.38 -25.92
C PRO A 132 6.37 3.80 -27.01
N GLU A 133 6.01 4.70 -27.91
CA GLU A 133 6.86 5.19 -28.98
C GLU A 133 7.50 6.56 -28.66
N ALA A 134 7.12 7.20 -27.53
CA ALA A 134 7.73 8.46 -27.13
C ALA A 134 9.22 8.25 -26.81
N ALA A 135 10.09 9.06 -27.43
CA ALA A 135 11.52 8.98 -27.17
C ALA A 135 11.90 9.50 -25.77
N THR A 136 11.20 10.52 -25.27
CA THR A 136 11.42 11.18 -23.99
C THR A 136 10.09 11.57 -23.34
N VAL A 137 10.15 11.97 -22.06
CA VAL A 137 9.02 12.63 -21.38
C VAL A 137 8.77 14.01 -22.00
N SER A 138 7.50 14.43 -22.02
CA SER A 138 7.10 15.79 -22.39
C SER A 138 7.66 16.80 -21.40
N GLU A 139 8.15 17.95 -21.89
CA GLU A 139 8.67 19.02 -21.04
C GLU A 139 7.58 19.74 -20.24
N ALA A 140 6.33 19.67 -20.72
CA ALA A 140 5.20 20.45 -20.22
C ALA A 140 4.26 19.65 -19.30
N GLU A 141 4.39 18.32 -19.26
CA GLU A 141 3.45 17.45 -18.54
C GLU A 141 4.19 16.53 -17.57
N ALA A 142 3.67 16.44 -16.35
CA ALA A 142 4.14 15.47 -15.38
C ALA A 142 3.52 14.09 -15.70
N PRO A 143 4.29 12.99 -15.60
CA PRO A 143 3.73 11.66 -15.66
C PRO A 143 2.82 11.44 -14.44
N ASP A 144 1.57 11.05 -14.71
CA ASP A 144 0.56 10.80 -13.67
C ASP A 144 0.56 9.33 -13.28
N ILE A 145 0.61 9.04 -11.98
CA ILE A 145 0.55 7.69 -11.45
C ILE A 145 -0.89 7.42 -11.02
N ASP A 146 -1.64 6.76 -11.88
CA ASP A 146 -3.03 6.39 -11.66
C ASP A 146 -3.19 4.86 -11.55
N ASP A 147 -4.45 4.40 -11.55
CA ASP A 147 -4.80 2.97 -11.53
C ASP A 147 -4.18 2.17 -12.71
N GLY A 148 -3.83 2.85 -13.80
CA GLY A 148 -3.22 2.30 -15.00
C GLY A 148 -1.71 2.08 -14.90
N PHE A 149 -1.04 2.63 -13.87
CA PHE A 149 0.40 2.42 -13.65
C PHE A 149 0.72 0.92 -13.59
N LEU A 150 1.66 0.46 -14.42
CA LEU A 150 2.02 -0.96 -14.47
C LEU A 150 3.09 -1.30 -13.44
N VAL A 151 2.65 -1.83 -12.29
CA VAL A 151 3.52 -2.36 -11.23
C VAL A 151 4.38 -3.49 -11.79
N ALA A 152 5.69 -3.36 -11.63
CA ALA A 152 6.71 -4.25 -12.17
C ALA A 152 6.64 -4.43 -13.70
N ALA A 153 5.99 -3.50 -14.42
CA ALA A 153 5.61 -3.65 -15.83
C ALA A 153 4.73 -4.89 -16.13
N LYS A 154 3.95 -5.35 -15.14
CA LYS A 154 3.12 -6.57 -15.25
C LYS A 154 1.64 -6.31 -15.00
N VAL A 155 1.30 -5.66 -13.89
CA VAL A 155 -0.07 -5.58 -13.38
C VAL A 155 -0.45 -4.12 -13.14
N PRO A 156 -1.63 -3.66 -13.57
CA PRO A 156 -2.10 -2.32 -13.25
C PRO A 156 -2.21 -2.12 -11.72
N LEU A 157 -1.86 -0.92 -11.26
CA LEU A 157 -1.83 -0.56 -9.84
C LEU A 157 -3.22 -0.70 -9.22
N GLY A 158 -4.26 -0.18 -9.86
CA GLY A 158 -5.64 -0.26 -9.34
C GLY A 158 -6.07 -1.71 -9.11
N ILE A 159 -5.77 -2.60 -10.06
CA ILE A 159 -6.05 -4.04 -9.92
C ILE A 159 -5.29 -4.68 -8.75
N CYS A 160 -4.06 -4.22 -8.47
CA CYS A 160 -3.30 -4.70 -7.32
C CYS A 160 -3.96 -4.26 -6.02
N LEU A 161 -4.31 -2.97 -5.89
CA LEU A 161 -4.89 -2.40 -4.68
C LEU A 161 -6.30 -2.97 -4.40
N ASP A 162 -7.12 -3.15 -5.45
CA ASP A 162 -8.43 -3.78 -5.34
C ASP A 162 -8.31 -5.23 -4.86
N LEU A 163 -7.39 -6.01 -5.45
CA LEU A 163 -7.14 -7.39 -5.04
C LEU A 163 -6.70 -7.47 -3.57
N ILE A 164 -5.82 -6.56 -3.14
CA ILE A 164 -5.34 -6.51 -1.76
C ILE A 164 -6.49 -6.18 -0.81
N SER A 165 -7.28 -5.16 -1.12
CA SER A 165 -8.41 -4.70 -0.30
C SER A 165 -9.47 -5.79 -0.15
N GLU A 166 -9.89 -6.41 -1.25
CA GLU A 166 -10.88 -7.51 -1.21
C GLU A 166 -10.34 -8.73 -0.45
N PHE A 167 -9.04 -8.99 -0.51
CA PHE A 167 -8.44 -10.08 0.26
C PHE A 167 -8.39 -9.78 1.76
N LEU A 168 -8.10 -8.53 2.15
CA LEU A 168 -8.18 -8.06 3.54
C LEU A 168 -9.60 -8.18 4.07
N ASP A 169 -10.60 -7.74 3.32
CA ASP A 169 -12.02 -7.87 3.68
C ASP A 169 -12.41 -9.35 3.86
N ALA A 170 -11.96 -10.23 2.96
CA ALA A 170 -12.22 -11.66 3.08
C ALA A 170 -11.54 -12.28 4.31
N LEU A 171 -10.34 -11.82 4.69
CA LEU A 171 -9.68 -12.23 5.94
C LEU A 171 -10.46 -11.76 7.16
N ASP A 172 -10.91 -10.51 7.16
CA ASP A 172 -11.70 -9.96 8.26
C ASP A 172 -13.01 -10.72 8.46
N VAL A 173 -13.78 -10.95 7.39
CA VAL A 173 -15.02 -11.75 7.46
C VAL A 173 -14.76 -13.18 7.98
N ALA A 174 -13.62 -13.77 7.65
CA ALA A 174 -13.30 -15.16 8.00
C ALA A 174 -12.71 -15.34 9.41
N PHE A 175 -12.11 -14.29 9.98
CA PHE A 175 -11.32 -14.35 11.20
C PHE A 175 -11.63 -13.27 12.24
N ASP A 176 -12.49 -12.30 11.94
CA ASP A 176 -12.88 -11.17 12.81
C ASP A 176 -11.64 -10.38 13.27
N LEU A 177 -10.87 -9.87 12.30
CA LEU A 177 -9.55 -9.26 12.53
C LEU A 177 -9.66 -7.84 13.07
N TYR A 178 -10.66 -7.11 12.59
CA TYR A 178 -11.00 -5.77 13.05
C TYR A 178 -12.38 -5.87 13.72
N PRO A 179 -12.46 -6.46 14.92
CA PRO A 179 -13.72 -6.48 15.65
C PRO A 179 -14.18 -5.05 15.77
N GLU A 180 -15.35 -4.73 15.22
CA GLU A 180 -15.92 -3.39 15.33
C GLU A 180 -15.84 -3.02 16.80
N HIS A 181 -14.97 -2.06 17.13
CA HIS A 181 -15.06 -1.41 18.42
C HIS A 181 -16.49 -0.86 18.43
N GLU A 182 -17.39 -1.52 19.19
CA GLU A 182 -18.65 -0.94 19.62
C GLU A 182 -18.32 0.52 19.89
N SER A 183 -18.86 1.42 19.06
CA SER A 183 -18.51 2.83 19.11
C SER A 183 -18.77 3.26 20.54
N SER A 184 -17.71 3.34 21.35
CA SER A 184 -17.85 3.60 22.77
C SER A 184 -18.58 4.92 22.83
N PRO A 185 -19.82 4.98 23.34
CA PRO A 185 -20.55 6.23 23.35
C PRO A 185 -19.67 7.17 24.17
N ALA A 186 -19.18 8.22 23.51
CA ALA A 186 -18.31 9.20 24.12
C ALA A 186 -18.90 9.52 25.50
N PRO A 187 -18.11 9.47 26.59
CA PRO A 187 -18.66 9.72 27.90
C PRO A 187 -19.32 11.09 27.84
N HIS A 188 -20.66 11.12 27.95
CA HIS A 188 -21.39 12.34 28.16
C HIS A 188 -20.84 12.90 29.47
N VAL A 189 -19.91 13.84 29.35
CA VAL A 189 -19.52 14.72 30.45
C VAL A 189 -20.80 15.45 30.81
N ARG A 190 -21.52 14.92 31.80
CA ARG A 190 -22.51 15.69 32.53
C ARG A 190 -21.72 16.81 33.16
N ALA A 191 -21.85 18.01 32.59
CA ALA A 191 -21.54 19.23 33.27
C ALA A 191 -22.45 19.26 34.50
N ASP A 192 -21.96 18.72 35.61
CA ASP A 192 -22.65 18.83 36.88
C ASP A 192 -22.41 20.25 37.40
N THR A 193 -23.53 20.90 37.62
CA THR A 193 -23.69 22.30 37.90
C THR A 193 -22.99 22.62 39.21
N ALA A 194 -22.13 23.64 39.22
CA ALA A 194 -21.61 24.21 40.44
C ALA A 194 -22.76 24.86 41.24
N GLU A 195 -23.30 24.14 42.22
CA GLU A 195 -24.11 24.73 43.29
C GLU A 195 -23.24 24.98 44.52
N VAL A 196 -23.17 26.26 44.87
CA VAL A 196 -22.58 26.83 46.08
C VAL A 196 -23.54 26.60 47.26
N PRO A 197 -23.06 26.17 48.44
CA PRO A 197 -23.73 26.45 49.71
C PRO A 197 -22.83 27.39 50.54
N GLU A 198 -23.14 28.68 50.64
CA GLU A 198 -24.00 29.31 51.67
C GLU A 198 -23.55 28.97 53.11
N GLU A 199 -22.69 29.84 53.66
CA GLU A 199 -22.28 29.87 55.06
C GLU A 199 -23.50 30.12 55.96
N ALA A 200 -23.85 29.14 56.80
CA ALA A 200 -24.74 29.32 57.93
C ALA A 200 -23.95 29.30 59.25
N ASN A 201 -23.76 30.51 59.76
CA ASN A 201 -23.60 30.93 61.15
C ASN A 201 -24.10 29.94 62.24
N ASP A 202 -23.29 29.60 63.26
CA ASP A 202 -23.39 30.19 64.62
C ASP A 202 -22.43 29.59 65.68
N ALA A 203 -21.90 30.51 66.49
CA ALA A 203 -21.63 30.48 67.94
C ALA A 203 -20.73 29.39 68.61
N ALA A 204 -19.56 29.82 69.09
CA ALA A 204 -19.18 29.86 70.52
C ALA A 204 -17.91 30.71 70.74
#